data_AF-A0A482VGH1-F1
#
_entry.id   AF-A0A482VGH1-F1
#
_cell.length_a   1.000
_cell.length_b   1.000
_cell.length_c   1.000
_cell.angle_alpha   90.00
_cell.angle_beta   90.00
_cell.angle_gamma   90.00
#
_symmetry.space_group_name_H-M   'P 1'
#
loop_
_entity.id
_entity.type
_entity.pdbx_description
1 polymer ?
#
loop_
_entity_poly.entity_id
_entity_poly.type
_entity_poly.pdbx_seq_one_letter_code
_entity_poly.pdbx_strand_id
1 'polypeptide(L)'
;MAVYLCIASNGVPPSISKRVQLKVQCESIYILFVPPMLSIPNQLEGAYIGQDVTLECRTEAFPTSINYWTTERGDMIISGSCICLLT
;
A
#
# COMPACT_ATOMS: atom_id res chain seq x y z
N MET A 1 -2.59 10.48 -0.30
CA MET A 1 -3.47 11.49 0.36
C MET A 1 -2.62 12.72 0.67
N ALA A 2 -3.02 13.92 0.27
CA ALA A 2 -2.26 15.13 0.54
C ALA A 2 -3.15 16.18 1.25
N VAL A 3 -2.57 16.94 2.16
CA VAL A 3 -3.27 17.99 2.91
C VAL A 3 -2.66 19.33 2.54
N TYR A 4 -3.49 20.23 2.04
CA TYR A 4 -3.11 21.59 1.69
C TYR A 4 -3.62 22.55 2.77
N LEU A 5 -2.82 23.55 3.07
CA LEU A 5 -3.18 24.62 4.00
C LEU A 5 -3.33 25.92 3.20
N CYS A 6 -4.54 26.43 3.11
CA CYS A 6 -4.79 27.76 2.59
C CYS A 6 -4.76 28.75 3.76
N ILE A 7 -3.94 29.80 3.66
CA ILE A 7 -3.83 30.86 4.67
C ILE A 7 -4.22 32.19 4.02
N ALA A 8 -5.20 32.88 4.61
CA ALA A 8 -5.58 34.23 4.20
C ALA A 8 -5.11 35.23 5.27
N SER A 9 -4.35 36.24 4.85
CA SER A 9 -3.88 37.32 5.70
C SER A 9 -4.04 38.67 5.01
N ASN A 10 -4.63 39.64 5.71
CA ASN A 10 -4.82 41.02 5.27
C ASN A 10 -4.00 42.00 6.14
N GLY A 11 -2.99 41.52 6.85
CA GLY A 11 -2.13 42.33 7.72
C GLY A 11 -2.75 42.71 9.07
N VAL A 12 -4.01 42.37 9.33
CA VAL A 12 -4.68 42.57 10.63
C VAL A 12 -4.83 41.23 11.35
N PRO A 13 -4.23 41.04 12.53
CA PRO A 13 -4.33 39.77 13.27
C PRO A 13 -5.76 39.48 13.76
N PRO A 14 -6.22 38.22 13.79
CA PRO A 14 -5.51 36.99 13.40
C PRO A 14 -5.78 36.57 11.94
N SER A 15 -4.74 36.05 11.28
CA SER A 15 -4.89 35.39 9.97
C SER A 15 -5.67 34.09 10.11
N ILE A 16 -6.54 33.81 9.14
CA ILE A 16 -7.39 32.61 9.14
C ILE A 16 -6.77 31.58 8.19
N SER A 17 -6.79 30.30 8.61
CA SER A 17 -6.32 29.21 7.76
C SER A 17 -7.38 28.12 7.62
N LYS A 18 -7.39 27.45 6.46
CA LYS A 18 -8.29 26.34 6.14
C LYS A 18 -7.47 25.15 5.66
N ARG A 19 -7.67 24.01 6.32
CA ARG A 19 -7.12 22.72 5.89
C ARG A 19 -8.03 22.13 4.82
N VAL A 20 -7.47 21.85 3.66
CA VAL A 20 -8.15 21.22 2.53
C VAL A 20 -7.50 19.86 2.30
N GLN A 21 -8.23 18.79 2.59
CA GLN A 21 -7.80 17.44 2.26
C GLN A 21 -8.05 17.22 0.76
N LEU A 22 -6.99 17.17 -0.04
CA LEU A 22 -7.11 16.73 -1.42
C LEU A 22 -7.11 15.21 -1.42
N LYS A 23 -8.32 14.67 -1.47
CA LYS A 23 -8.58 13.29 -1.84
C LYS A 23 -8.73 13.29 -3.36
N VAL A 24 -7.74 12.79 -4.07
CA VAL A 24 -7.93 12.52 -5.50
C VAL A 24 -8.74 11.24 -5.58
N GLN A 25 -10.04 11.41 -5.83
CA GLN A 25 -10.96 10.32 -6.16
C GLN A 25 -11.39 10.56 -7.60
N CYS A 26 -10.76 9.85 -8.53
CA CYS A 26 -11.18 9.83 -9.92
C CYS A 26 -12.08 8.62 -10.13
N GLU A 27 -13.37 8.88 -10.29
CA GLU A 27 -14.28 8.01 -11.04
C GLU A 27 -14.32 8.65 -12.44
N SER A 28 -13.83 8.04 -13.51
CA SER A 28 -13.74 6.62 -13.82
C SER A 28 -12.53 6.45 -14.73
N ILE A 29 -11.58 5.55 -14.42
CA ILE A 29 -10.35 5.36 -15.21
C ILE A 29 -9.35 6.56 -15.10
N TYR A 30 -8.10 6.28 -14.73
CA TYR A 30 -6.92 7.17 -14.77
C TYR A 30 -6.85 8.37 -13.78
N ILE A 31 -5.68 8.48 -13.13
CA ILE A 31 -5.21 9.52 -12.19
C ILE A 31 -5.52 9.24 -10.70
N LEU A 32 -4.91 8.16 -10.19
CA LEU A 32 -4.44 7.84 -8.82
C LEU A 32 -4.63 6.36 -8.44
N PHE A 33 -5.17 5.53 -9.32
CA PHE A 33 -5.04 4.09 -9.16
C PHE A 33 -3.60 3.69 -9.51
N VAL A 34 -2.83 3.35 -8.48
CA VAL A 34 -1.56 2.64 -8.66
C VAL A 34 -1.93 1.16 -8.56
N PRO A 35 -1.89 0.38 -9.66
CA PRO A 35 -2.12 -1.05 -9.59
C PRO A 35 -1.11 -1.65 -8.59
N PRO A 36 -1.49 -2.66 -7.80
CA PRO A 36 -0.59 -3.24 -6.82
C PRO A 36 0.66 -3.75 -7.52
N MET A 37 1.79 -3.10 -7.23
CA MET A 37 3.09 -3.53 -7.72
C MET A 37 3.75 -4.39 -6.66
N LEU A 38 4.20 -5.58 -7.05
CA LEU A 38 4.83 -6.54 -6.16
C LEU A 38 6.34 -6.53 -6.37
N SER A 39 7.08 -6.35 -5.29
CA SER A 39 8.53 -6.51 -5.27
C SER A 39 8.89 -7.64 -4.31
N ILE A 40 9.57 -8.66 -4.83
CA ILE A 40 10.08 -9.78 -4.04
C ILE A 40 11.60 -9.67 -4.00
N PRO A 41 12.21 -9.46 -2.83
CA PRO A 41 13.66 -9.42 -2.70
C PRO A 41 14.29 -10.77 -3.07
N ASN A 42 13.71 -11.87 -2.61
CA ASN A 42 14.22 -13.23 -2.83
C ASN A 42 13.14 -14.12 -3.45
N GLN A 43 13.27 -14.44 -4.73
CA GLN A 43 12.32 -15.28 -5.46
C GLN A 43 12.52 -16.78 -5.24
N LEU A 44 13.66 -17.17 -4.65
CA LEU A 44 14.00 -18.54 -4.34
C LEU A 44 14.63 -18.59 -2.95
N GLU A 45 13.97 -19.32 -2.05
CA GLU A 45 14.44 -19.54 -0.68
C GLU A 45 14.67 -21.04 -0.47
N GLY A 46 15.89 -21.40 -0.09
CA GLY A 46 16.23 -22.78 0.27
C GLY A 46 16.08 -22.98 1.77
N ALA A 47 15.41 -24.06 2.18
CA ALA A 47 15.24 -24.42 3.59
C ALA A 47 15.62 -25.89 3.83
N TYR A 48 16.26 -26.16 4.96
CA TYR A 48 16.41 -27.53 5.46
C TYR A 48 15.16 -27.99 6.20
N ILE A 49 14.98 -29.30 6.33
CA ILE A 49 13.84 -29.88 7.07
C ILE A 49 13.95 -29.45 8.53
N GLY A 50 12.90 -28.80 9.04
CA GLY A 50 12.84 -28.28 10.42
C GLY A 50 13.46 -26.89 10.61
N GLN A 51 13.90 -26.24 9.55
CA GLN A 51 14.36 -24.85 9.59
C GLN A 51 13.19 -23.89 9.37
N ASP A 52 13.13 -22.83 10.19
CA ASP A 52 12.21 -21.73 9.98
C ASP A 52 12.76 -20.78 8.90
N VAL A 53 11.92 -20.45 7.92
CA VAL A 53 12.22 -19.46 6.87
C VAL A 53 11.15 -18.39 6.83
N THR A 54 11.56 -17.18 6.49
CA THR A 54 10.66 -16.03 6.37
C THR A 54 10.62 -15.60 4.92
N LEU A 55 9.42 -15.57 4.34
CA LEU A 55 9.20 -15.04 2.99
C LEU A 55 8.81 -13.56 3.12
N GLU A 56 9.57 -12.67 2.49
CA GLU A 56 9.28 -11.24 2.45
C GLU A 56 8.88 -10.82 1.05
N CYS A 57 7.93 -9.91 0.95
CA CYS A 57 7.64 -9.20 -0.27
C CYS A 57 7.02 -7.82 0.06
N ARG A 58 7.00 -6.93 -0.93
CA ARG A 58 6.58 -5.54 -0.77
C ARG A 58 5.51 -5.21 -1.81
N THR A 59 4.44 -4.55 -1.37
CA THR A 59 3.34 -4.12 -2.23
C THR A 59 3.18 -2.61 -2.21
N GLU A 60 3.18 -2.00 -3.39
CA GLU A 60 2.89 -0.59 -3.58
C GLU A 60 1.55 -0.44 -4.32
N ALA A 61 0.52 0.05 -3.63
CA ALA A 61 -0.83 0.19 -4.18
C ALA A 61 -1.58 1.38 -3.55
N PHE A 62 -2.42 2.03 -4.34
CA PHE A 62 -3.38 3.01 -3.82
C PHE A 62 -4.76 2.86 -4.50
N PRO A 63 -5.86 2.71 -3.73
CA PRO A 63 -5.93 2.57 -2.26
C PRO A 63 -5.22 1.30 -1.76
N THR A 64 -5.01 1.19 -0.45
CA THR A 64 -4.31 0.04 0.16
C THR A 64 -4.90 -1.29 -0.32
N SER A 65 -4.06 -2.20 -0.80
CA SER A 65 -4.48 -3.52 -1.32
C SER A 65 -4.70 -4.54 -0.20
N ILE A 66 -5.54 -5.55 -0.47
CA ILE A 66 -5.66 -6.76 0.34
C ILE A 66 -4.64 -7.74 -0.21
N ASN A 67 -3.79 -8.29 0.65
CA ASN A 67 -2.79 -9.26 0.23
C ASN A 67 -2.93 -10.53 1.08
N TYR A 68 -2.59 -11.69 0.53
CA TYR A 68 -2.60 -13.00 1.22
C TYR A 68 -1.61 -13.95 0.53
N TRP A 69 -1.25 -15.04 1.20
CA TRP A 69 -0.40 -16.08 0.63
C TRP A 69 -1.24 -17.18 0.00
N THR A 70 -0.78 -17.74 -1.11
CA THR A 70 -1.39 -18.89 -1.78
C THR A 70 -0.34 -19.96 -2.02
N THR A 71 -0.77 -21.22 -1.97
CA THR A 71 0.02 -22.33 -2.50
C THR A 71 -0.03 -22.35 -4.03
N GLU A 72 0.81 -23.15 -4.66
CA GLU A 72 0.75 -23.43 -6.11
C GLU A 72 -0.65 -23.91 -6.56
N ARG A 73 -1.41 -24.52 -5.65
CA ARG A 73 -2.77 -25.05 -5.91
C ARG A 73 -3.87 -24.00 -5.79
N GLY A 74 -3.53 -22.76 -5.41
CA GLY A 74 -4.48 -21.67 -5.19
C GLY A 74 -5.14 -21.67 -3.80
N ASP A 75 -4.78 -22.61 -2.93
CA ASP A 75 -5.28 -22.64 -1.55
C ASP A 75 -4.66 -21.50 -0.73
N MET A 76 -5.50 -20.75 -0.02
CA MET A 76 -5.09 -19.63 0.82
C MET A 76 -4.38 -20.13 2.10
N ILE A 77 -3.19 -19.62 2.37
CA ILE A 77 -2.43 -19.93 3.59
C ILE A 77 -2.82 -18.92 4.67
N ILE A 78 -3.69 -19.33 5.58
CA ILE A 78 -4.08 -18.54 6.76
C ILE A 78 -3.09 -18.86 7.89
N SER A 79 -1.87 -18.35 7.78
CA SER A 79 -0.89 -18.40 8.88
C SER A 79 -0.63 -16.97 9.37
N GLY A 80 -0.57 -16.80 10.69
CA GLY A 80 -0.78 -15.55 11.44
C GLY A 80 0.18 -14.38 11.23
N SER A 81 0.87 -14.26 10.10
CA SER A 81 1.70 -13.09 9.77
C SER A 81 1.99 -12.99 8.25
N CYS A 82 1.61 -11.83 7.73
CA CYS A 82 1.58 -11.24 6.36
C CYS A 82 2.87 -11.40 5.49
N ILE A 83 2.95 -11.34 4.13
CA ILE A 83 2.06 -11.32 2.94
C ILE A 83 2.92 -11.27 1.63
N CYS A 84 2.52 -11.93 0.51
CA CYS A 84 2.51 -11.41 -0.88
C CYS A 84 2.21 -12.41 -2.01
N LEU A 85 1.70 -11.88 -3.14
CA LEU A 85 1.26 -12.58 -4.35
C LEU A 85 2.15 -12.27 -5.57
N LEU A 86 2.91 -13.24 -6.08
CA LEU A 86 3.33 -13.28 -7.49
C LEU A 86 2.14 -13.76 -8.34
N THR A 87 1.66 -12.94 -9.27
CA THR A 87 1.07 -13.44 -10.52
C THR A 87 2.17 -13.71 -11.52
#